data_AF-A0A2U3K7W5-F1
#
_entry.id   AF-A0A2U3K7W5-F1
#
_cell.length_a   1.000
_cell.length_b   1.000
_cell.length_c   1.000
_cell.angle_alpha   90.00
_cell.angle_beta   90.00
_cell.angle_gamma   90.00
#
_symmetry.space_group_name_H-M   'P 1'
#
loop_
_entity.id
_entity.type
_entity.pdbx_description
1 polymer ?
#
loop_
_entity_poly.entity_id
_entity_poly.type
_entity_poly.pdbx_seq_one_letter_code
_entity_poly.pdbx_strand_id
1 'polypeptide(L)'
;MGEGVDPTQMCQRLVDKVAQSRQLMAITDPDLLVLFEDWFEELEEEIISLVNKHGPLNAGELAEKLGLSQRGATFLLSKLKREGKL
;
A
#
# COMPACT_ATOMS: atom_id res chain seq x y z
N MET A 1 -5.69 -4.46 -29.44
CA MET A 1 -4.85 -3.25 -29.38
C MET A 1 -5.62 -2.25 -28.54
N GLY A 2 -5.37 -2.01 -27.26
CA GLY A 2 -4.32 -2.40 -26.33
C GLY A 2 -4.57 -1.48 -25.13
N GLU A 3 -5.65 -1.74 -24.39
CA GLU A 3 -6.04 -0.89 -23.26
C GLU A 3 -5.22 -1.32 -22.03
N GLY A 4 -3.96 -0.91 -22.02
CA GLY A 4 -3.13 -0.95 -20.82
C GLY A 4 -3.66 0.07 -19.83
N VAL A 5 -4.44 -0.40 -18.86
CA VAL A 5 -4.82 0.43 -17.72
C VAL A 5 -3.55 0.66 -16.90
N ASP A 6 -3.11 1.91 -16.88
CA ASP A 6 -1.95 2.35 -16.08
C ASP A 6 -2.19 1.95 -14.60
N PRO A 7 -1.32 1.12 -13.99
CA PRO A 7 -1.48 0.63 -12.62
C PRO A 7 -1.63 1.75 -11.61
N THR A 8 -0.97 2.89 -11.83
CA THR A 8 -1.05 4.06 -10.96
C THR A 8 -2.42 4.73 -11.07
N GLN A 9 -3.02 4.78 -12.28
CA GLN A 9 -4.39 5.26 -12.44
C GLN A 9 -5.43 4.31 -11.81
N MET A 10 -5.16 3.00 -11.83
CA MET A 10 -6.03 2.03 -11.16
C MET A 10 -5.99 2.22 -9.64
N CYS A 11 -4.81 2.31 -9.04
CA CYS A 11 -4.64 2.58 -7.61
C CYS A 11 -5.26 3.92 -7.19
N GLN A 12 -5.10 4.98 -7.99
CA GLN A 12 -5.66 6.29 -7.67
C GLN A 12 -7.20 6.29 -7.73
N ARG A 13 -7.79 5.63 -8.74
CA ARG A 13 -9.26 5.49 -8.85
C ARG A 13 -9.86 4.65 -7.72
N LEU A 14 -9.14 3.65 -7.22
CA LEU A 14 -9.56 2.86 -6.06
C LEU A 14 -9.52 3.69 -4.78
N VAL A 15 -8.42 4.41 -4.54
CA VAL A 15 -8.26 5.28 -3.37
C VAL A 15 -9.29 6.41 -3.36
N ASP A 16 -9.54 7.05 -4.51
CA ASP A 16 -10.52 8.13 -4.61
C ASP A 16 -11.96 7.63 -4.38
N LYS A 17 -12.30 6.43 -4.87
CA LYS A 17 -13.61 5.79 -4.61
C LYS A 17 -13.76 5.33 -3.15
N VAL A 18 -12.69 4.85 -2.52
CA VAL A 18 -12.67 4.48 -1.09
C VAL A 18 -12.79 5.72 -0.20
N ALA A 19 -12.15 6.84 -0.57
CA ALA A 19 -12.24 8.10 0.16
C ALA A 19 -13.61 8.78 0.03
N GLN A 20 -14.26 8.63 -1.13
CA GLN A 20 -15.56 9.25 -1.43
C GLN A 20 -16.75 8.42 -0.90
N SER A 21 -16.57 7.12 -0.63
CA SER A 21 -17.63 6.18 -0.28
C SER A 21 -17.45 5.59 1.12
N ARG A 22 -17.59 6.40 2.17
CA ARG A 22 -17.87 5.87 3.53
C ARG A 22 -19.25 5.20 3.65
N GLN A 23 -20.01 5.02 2.57
CA GLN A 23 -21.38 4.46 2.63
C GLN A 23 -21.80 3.44 1.56
N LEU A 24 -21.07 3.15 0.47
CA LEU A 24 -21.60 2.21 -0.53
C LEU A 24 -20.55 1.26 -1.16
N MET A 25 -20.65 -0.01 -0.77
CA MET A 25 -20.58 -1.20 -1.66
C MET A 25 -19.23 -1.64 -2.27
N ALA A 26 -18.07 -1.14 -1.82
CA ALA A 26 -16.78 -1.76 -2.16
C ALA A 26 -16.37 -2.91 -1.20
N ILE A 27 -17.27 -3.28 -0.27
CA ILE A 27 -17.08 -4.28 0.79
C ILE A 27 -17.70 -5.64 0.39
N THR A 28 -18.02 -5.91 -0.89
CA THR A 28 -18.87 -7.06 -1.27
C THR A 28 -18.26 -8.01 -2.30
N ASP A 29 -16.96 -8.28 -2.18
CA ASP A 29 -16.40 -9.56 -2.62
C ASP A 29 -15.39 -10.03 -1.56
N PRO A 30 -15.76 -11.02 -0.72
CA PRO A 30 -14.87 -11.55 0.31
C PRO A 30 -13.52 -12.03 -0.24
N ASP A 31 -13.48 -12.54 -1.46
CA ASP A 31 -12.26 -13.09 -2.06
C ASP A 31 -11.28 -11.96 -2.43
N LEU A 32 -11.79 -10.83 -2.92
CA LEU A 32 -10.96 -9.65 -3.20
C LEU A 32 -10.40 -8.98 -1.94
N LEU A 33 -11.16 -9.04 -0.84
CA LEU A 33 -10.70 -8.51 0.45
C LEU A 33 -9.50 -9.33 0.96
N VAL A 34 -9.59 -10.66 0.91
CA VAL A 34 -8.50 -11.56 1.31
C VAL A 34 -7.24 -11.29 0.48
N LEU A 35 -7.36 -11.17 -0.85
CA LEU A 35 -6.22 -10.87 -1.71
C LEU A 35 -5.58 -9.50 -1.40
N PHE A 36 -6.38 -8.51 -1.02
CA PHE A 36 -5.87 -7.22 -0.59
C PHE A 36 -5.14 -7.32 0.75
N GLU A 37 -5.68 -8.09 1.70
CA GLU A 37 -5.06 -8.31 3.01
C GLU A 37 -3.72 -9.04 2.87
N ASP A 38 -3.68 -10.13 2.10
CA ASP A 38 -2.47 -10.91 1.81
C ASP A 38 -1.40 -10.04 1.15
N TRP A 39 -1.75 -9.30 0.09
CA TRP A 39 -0.83 -8.38 -0.58
C TRP A 39 -0.32 -7.28 0.36
N PHE A 40 -1.18 -6.77 1.24
CA PHE A 40 -0.80 -5.73 2.19
C PHE A 40 0.16 -6.27 3.26
N GLU A 41 -0.03 -7.50 3.71
CA GLU A 41 0.90 -8.18 4.63
C GLU A 41 2.27 -8.42 3.97
N GLU A 42 2.30 -8.92 2.74
CA GLU A 42 3.54 -9.08 1.96
C GLU A 42 4.32 -7.76 1.82
N LEU A 43 3.60 -6.66 1.56
CA LEU A 43 4.22 -5.33 1.47
C LEU A 43 4.83 -4.87 2.80
N GLU A 44 4.20 -5.19 3.93
CA GLU A 44 4.76 -4.90 5.26
C GLU A 44 6.05 -5.69 5.51
N GLU A 45 6.05 -6.98 5.18
CA GLU A 45 7.22 -7.83 5.29
C GLU A 45 8.38 -7.32 4.41
N GLU A 46 8.08 -6.86 3.20
CA GLU A 46 9.08 -6.29 2.31
C GLU A 46 9.70 -5.01 2.89
N ILE A 47 8.89 -4.12 3.50
CA ILE A 47 9.39 -2.93 4.18
C ILE A 47 10.32 -3.30 5.33
N ILE A 48 9.92 -4.26 6.17
CA ILE A 48 10.73 -4.74 7.30
C ILE A 48 12.05 -5.33 6.78
N SER A 49 11.99 -6.14 5.72
CA SER A 49 13.18 -6.71 5.06
C SER A 49 14.13 -5.63 4.53
N LEU A 50 13.59 -4.58 3.89
CA LEU A 50 14.37 -3.45 3.39
C LEU A 50 15.05 -2.67 4.52
N VAL A 51 14.33 -2.40 5.61
CA VAL A 51 14.89 -1.71 6.79
C VAL A 51 15.98 -2.57 7.46
N ASN A 52 15.77 -3.87 7.57
CA ASN A 52 16.78 -4.79 8.12
C ASN A 52 18.05 -4.86 7.24
N LYS A 53 17.88 -4.78 5.91
CA LYS A 53 18.99 -4.88 4.95
C LYS A 53 19.79 -3.58 4.81
N HIS A 54 19.11 -2.43 4.82
CA HIS A 54 19.71 -1.14 4.52
C HIS A 54 19.85 -0.21 5.74
N GLY A 55 19.31 -0.61 6.89
CA GLY A 55 19.17 0.24 8.06
C GLY A 55 17.89 1.09 8.01
N PRO A 56 17.71 2.03 8.96
CA PRO A 56 16.54 2.90 9.00
C PRO A 56 16.34 3.66 7.70
N LEU A 57 15.18 3.48 7.06
CA LEU A 57 14.78 4.18 5.84
C LEU A 57 13.72 5.24 6.15
N ASN A 58 13.78 6.36 5.45
CA ASN A 58 12.74 7.38 5.49
C ASN A 58 11.64 7.10 4.43
N ALA A 59 10.54 7.83 4.51
CA ALA A 59 9.38 7.61 3.64
C ALA A 59 9.68 7.83 2.15
N GLY A 60 10.61 8.73 1.81
CA GLY A 60 11.00 8.97 0.41
C GLY A 60 11.81 7.81 -0.16
N GLU A 61 12.76 7.31 0.61
CA GLU A 61 13.57 6.15 0.22
C GLU A 61 12.71 4.89 0.02
N LEU A 62 11.70 4.68 0.89
CA LEU A 62 10.75 3.59 0.71
C LEU A 62 9.82 3.80 -0.48
N ALA A 63 9.35 5.02 -0.72
CA ALA A 63 8.52 5.35 -1.86
C ALA A 63 9.22 5.01 -3.19
N GLU A 64 10.48 5.41 -3.33
CA GLU A 64 11.27 5.11 -4.52
C GLU A 64 11.56 3.61 -4.68
N LYS A 65 11.92 2.91 -3.60
CA LYS A 65 12.28 1.49 -3.66
C LYS A 65 11.10 0.57 -3.95
N LEU A 66 9.92 0.92 -3.45
CA LEU A 66 8.71 0.07 -3.51
C LEU A 66 7.67 0.58 -4.52
N GLY A 67 7.97 1.65 -5.26
CA GLY A 67 7.02 2.25 -6.20
C GLY A 67 5.76 2.82 -5.52
N LEU A 68 5.86 3.20 -4.24
CA LEU A 68 4.75 3.76 -3.48
C LEU A 68 4.67 5.28 -3.68
N SER A 69 3.48 5.83 -3.44
CA SER A 69 3.39 7.28 -3.22
C SER A 69 4.07 7.66 -1.90
N GLN A 70 4.61 8.88 -1.82
CA GLN A 70 5.17 9.43 -0.58
C GLN A 70 4.20 9.33 0.61
N ARG A 71 2.91 9.55 0.35
CA ARG A 71 1.85 9.46 1.37
C ARG A 71 1.66 8.02 1.85
N GLY A 72 1.65 7.06 0.93
CA GLY A 72 1.56 5.63 1.24
C GLY A 72 2.74 5.15 2.07
N ALA A 73 3.97 5.49 1.67
CA ALA A 73 5.17 5.15 2.42
C ALA A 73 5.18 5.77 3.83
N THR A 74 4.74 7.03 3.97
CA THR A 74 4.60 7.70 5.28
C THR A 74 3.57 6.99 6.17
N PHE A 75 2.44 6.59 5.60
CA PHE A 75 1.40 5.84 6.31
C PHE A 75 1.92 4.50 6.81
N LEU A 76 2.56 3.70 5.94
CA LEU A 76 3.09 2.38 6.26
C LEU A 76 4.18 2.45 7.34
N LEU A 77 5.13 3.38 7.23
CA LEU A 77 6.14 3.59 8.28
C LEU A 77 5.50 3.92 9.63
N SER A 78 4.49 4.79 9.63
CA SER A 78 3.80 5.20 10.85
C SER A 78 2.97 4.06 11.44
N LYS A 79 2.38 3.20 10.59
CA LYS A 79 1.67 1.97 10.99
C LYS A 79 2.64 1.00 11.67
N LEU A 80 3.73 0.64 10.99
CA LEU A 80 4.69 -0.35 11.47
C LEU A 80 5.38 0.07 12.78
N LYS A 81 5.72 1.35 12.93
CA LYS A 81 6.25 1.89 14.20
C LYS A 81 5.25 1.81 15.35
N ARG A 82 3.98 2.13 15.08
CA ARG A 82 2.90 2.02 16.10
C ARG A 82 2.68 0.58 16.52
N GLU A 83 2.90 -0.38 15.63
CA GLU A 83 2.80 -1.82 15.89
C GLU A 83 4.07 -2.41 16.51
N GLY A 84 5.15 -1.63 16.65
CA GLY A 84 6.42 -2.10 17.19
C GLY A 84 7.19 -3.06 16.27
N LYS A 85 6.84 -3.09 14.98
CA LYS A 85 7.51 -3.90 13.94
C LYS A 85 8.78 -3.22 13.39
N LEU A 86 8.92 -1.91 13.60
CA LEU A 86 10.07 -1.07 13.22
C LEU A 86 10.50 -0.17 14.39
#